data_AF-A0A1I3Q2Z2-F1
#
_entry.id   AF-A0A1I3Q2Z2-F1
#
_cell.length_a   1.000
_cell.length_b   1.000
_cell.length_c   1.000
_cell.angle_alpha   90.00
_cell.angle_beta   90.00
_cell.angle_gamma   90.00
#
_symmetry.space_group_name_H-M   'P 1'
#
loop_
_entity.id
_entity.type
_entity.pdbx_description
1 polymer ?
#
loop_
_entity_poly.entity_id
_entity_poly.type
_entity_poly.pdbx_seq_one_letter_code
_entity_poly.pdbx_strand_id
1 'polypeptide(L)'
;MKRPSKTSKPAASGIKQEEWLLRYIEDAFEHVSLSGGIDIHRAQSMDDYGNMVEDQLAKYTEVIDWRRVPVTILNERPFAVTFLDAHGFRFYAPAIMTMIVNKADVNSNLEDSFICNLQVDVHGQIKGVPFHSLFSVKQRAAIVRFLKFQIHHRWPNTYGDSELTLTRILTHT
;
A
#
# COMPACT_ATOMS: atom_id res chain seq x y z
N MET A 1 -33.99 -41.59 -27.09
CA MET A 1 -32.63 -41.47 -26.51
C MET A 1 -32.51 -40.10 -25.83
N LYS A 2 -32.64 -40.03 -24.49
CA LYS A 2 -32.54 -38.76 -23.72
C LYS A 2 -31.08 -38.56 -23.29
N ARG A 3 -30.50 -37.39 -23.57
CA ARG A 3 -29.16 -37.01 -23.07
C ARG A 3 -29.19 -36.91 -21.54
N PRO A 4 -28.18 -37.42 -20.82
CA PRO A 4 -28.12 -37.25 -19.37
C PRO A 4 -27.75 -35.80 -19.02
N SER A 5 -28.42 -35.25 -18.02
CA SER A 5 -28.12 -33.95 -17.44
C SER A 5 -26.75 -33.99 -16.77
N LYS A 6 -25.90 -33.02 -17.09
CA LYS A 6 -24.68 -32.75 -16.34
C LYS A 6 -25.09 -32.16 -15.00
N THR A 7 -24.98 -32.95 -13.93
CA THR A 7 -24.97 -32.44 -12.57
C THR A 7 -23.69 -31.63 -12.37
N SER A 8 -23.82 -30.31 -12.24
CA SER A 8 -22.72 -29.44 -11.85
C SER A 8 -22.36 -29.71 -10.39
N LYS A 9 -21.10 -30.09 -10.16
CA LYS A 9 -20.48 -30.15 -8.83
C LYS A 9 -20.52 -28.72 -8.23
N PRO A 10 -20.86 -28.53 -6.94
CA PRO A 10 -20.82 -27.20 -6.35
C PRO A 10 -19.37 -26.72 -6.33
N ALA A 11 -19.12 -25.52 -6.88
CA ALA A 11 -17.84 -24.87 -6.75
C ALA A 11 -17.58 -24.64 -5.25
N ALA A 12 -16.44 -25.12 -4.75
CA ALA A 12 -16.01 -24.76 -3.41
C ALA A 12 -15.89 -23.23 -3.36
N SER A 13 -16.74 -22.57 -2.57
CA SER A 13 -16.67 -21.12 -2.39
C SER A 13 -15.48 -20.79 -1.49
N GLY A 14 -14.27 -20.95 -2.02
CA GLY A 14 -13.07 -20.39 -1.43
C GLY A 14 -13.16 -18.87 -1.43
N ILE A 15 -12.62 -18.24 -0.39
CA ILE A 15 -12.45 -16.78 -0.33
C ILE A 15 -11.67 -16.35 -1.58
N LYS A 16 -12.12 -15.28 -2.27
CA LYS A 16 -11.41 -14.73 -3.42
C LYS A 16 -10.01 -14.27 -3.00
N GLN A 17 -9.03 -14.37 -3.89
CA GLN A 17 -7.63 -14.03 -3.57
C GLN A 17 -7.50 -12.60 -3.04
N GLU A 18 -8.24 -11.66 -3.61
CA GLU A 18 -8.31 -10.26 -3.18
C GLU A 18 -8.83 -10.14 -1.75
N GLU A 19 -9.97 -10.77 -1.45
CA GLU A 19 -10.58 -10.74 -0.11
C GLU A 19 -9.66 -11.34 0.95
N TRP A 20 -8.97 -12.43 0.61
CA TRP A 20 -7.98 -13.02 1.50
C TRP A 20 -6.80 -12.07 1.75
N LEU A 21 -6.29 -11.41 0.71
CA LEU A 21 -5.15 -10.50 0.81
C LEU A 21 -5.51 -9.24 1.62
N LEU A 22 -6.71 -8.70 1.45
CA LEU A 22 -7.21 -7.56 2.21
C LEU A 22 -7.22 -7.86 3.71
N ARG A 23 -7.82 -8.99 4.11
CA ARG A 23 -7.82 -9.43 5.51
C ARG A 23 -6.41 -9.64 6.05
N TYR A 24 -5.52 -10.21 5.23
CA TYR A 24 -4.12 -10.41 5.62
C TYR A 24 -3.37 -9.09 5.85
N ILE A 25 -3.62 -8.07 5.03
CA ILE A 25 -3.06 -6.72 5.21
C ILE A 25 -3.64 -6.07 6.46
N GLU A 26 -4.95 -6.16 6.66
CA GLU A 26 -5.63 -5.63 7.84
C GLU A 26 -5.03 -6.19 9.13
N ASP A 27 -4.92 -7.52 9.24
CA ASP A 27 -4.35 -8.20 10.41
C ASP A 27 -2.86 -7.84 10.63
N ALA A 28 -2.08 -7.68 9.55
CA ALA A 28 -0.65 -7.38 9.66
C ALA A 28 -0.39 -5.94 10.14
N PHE A 29 -1.32 -5.02 9.89
CA PHE A 29 -1.18 -3.60 10.18
C PHE A 29 -2.18 -3.07 11.23
N GLU A 30 -2.95 -3.95 11.89
CA GLU A 30 -4.05 -3.59 12.82
C GLU A 30 -3.73 -2.48 13.82
N HIS A 31 -2.51 -2.48 14.38
CA HIS A 31 -2.08 -1.55 15.44
C HIS A 31 -1.10 -0.47 14.95
N VAL A 32 -1.03 -0.22 13.64
CA VAL A 32 -0.18 0.85 13.11
C VAL A 32 -0.86 2.21 13.25
N SER A 33 -0.22 3.10 13.99
CA SER A 33 -0.55 4.52 14.10
C SER A 33 0.57 5.36 13.48
N LEU A 34 0.30 6.63 13.20
CA LEU A 34 1.26 7.55 12.58
C LEU A 34 2.47 7.82 13.49
N SER A 35 2.28 7.74 14.81
CA SER A 35 3.36 7.82 15.81
C SER A 35 4.30 9.02 15.65
N GLY A 36 3.76 10.18 15.24
CA GLY A 36 4.54 11.41 15.02
C GLY A 36 5.24 11.50 13.66
N GLY A 37 5.01 10.53 12.77
CA GLY A 37 5.43 10.63 11.37
C GLY A 37 4.76 11.77 10.61
N ILE A 38 5.28 12.05 9.41
CA ILE A 38 4.73 13.07 8.52
C ILE A 38 3.38 12.58 7.99
N ASP A 39 2.32 13.35 8.22
CA ASP A 39 1.00 13.10 7.66
C ASP A 39 0.90 13.52 6.19
N ILE A 40 -0.09 13.00 5.46
CA ILE A 40 -0.22 13.23 4.02
C ILE A 40 -0.45 14.68 3.64
N HIS A 41 -1.10 15.48 4.50
CA HIS A 41 -1.31 16.91 4.25
C HIS A 41 0.00 17.69 4.40
N ARG A 42 0.78 17.44 5.46
CA ARG A 42 2.13 18.01 5.58
C ARG A 42 3.03 17.60 4.43
N ALA A 43 2.96 16.34 4.02
CA ALA A 43 3.72 15.85 2.88
C ALA A 43 3.33 16.57 1.57
N GLN A 44 2.04 16.84 1.35
CA GLN A 44 1.59 17.65 0.21
C GLN A 44 2.07 19.11 0.33
N SER A 45 2.00 19.70 1.53
CA SER A 45 2.55 21.04 1.77
C SER A 45 4.04 21.13 1.41
N MET A 46 4.82 20.08 1.72
CA MET A 46 6.23 20.01 1.33
C MET A 46 6.42 19.90 -0.19
N ASP A 47 5.60 19.09 -0.87
CA ASP A 47 5.59 18.97 -2.34
C ASP A 47 5.25 20.31 -3.01
N ASP A 48 4.33 21.07 -2.42
CA ASP A 48 3.91 22.40 -2.85
C ASP A 48 4.91 23.52 -2.49
N TYR A 49 6.05 23.20 -1.88
CA TYR A 49 7.02 24.17 -1.34
C TYR A 49 6.42 25.11 -0.26
N GLY A 50 5.37 24.66 0.43
CA GLY A 50 4.64 25.34 1.49
C GLY A 50 3.21 25.70 1.11
N ASN A 51 2.22 25.07 1.77
CA ASN A 51 0.79 25.29 1.53
C ASN A 51 0.00 25.43 2.83
N MET A 52 -0.46 26.66 3.13
CA MET A 52 -1.20 26.95 4.37
C MET A 52 -2.53 26.18 4.50
N VAL A 53 -3.19 25.84 3.38
CA VAL A 53 -4.44 25.08 3.41
C VAL A 53 -4.16 23.65 3.86
N GLU A 54 -3.15 23.01 3.27
CA GLU A 54 -2.69 21.69 3.67
C GLU A 54 -2.18 21.69 5.12
N ASP A 55 -1.41 22.70 5.53
CA ASP A 55 -0.94 22.85 6.92
C ASP A 55 -2.08 22.97 7.93
N GLN A 56 -3.19 23.60 7.54
CA GLN A 56 -4.38 23.71 8.38
C GLN A 56 -5.14 22.37 8.45
N LEU A 57 -5.24 21.65 7.34
CA LEU A 57 -5.85 20.32 7.28
C LEU A 57 -5.05 19.29 8.10
N ALA A 58 -3.73 19.39 8.09
CA ALA A 58 -2.82 18.53 8.86
C ALA A 58 -3.20 18.43 10.35
N LYS A 59 -3.72 19.52 10.92
CA LYS A 59 -4.15 19.60 12.35
C LYS A 59 -5.28 18.64 12.72
N TYR A 60 -6.05 18.18 11.74
CA TYR A 60 -7.21 17.30 11.92
C TYR A 60 -7.01 15.92 11.29
N THR A 61 -5.78 15.60 10.91
CA THR A 61 -5.49 14.33 10.23
C THR A 61 -5.72 13.15 11.16
N GLU A 62 -6.24 12.06 10.61
CA GLU A 62 -6.29 10.77 11.29
C GLU A 62 -4.86 10.24 11.50
N VAL A 63 -4.52 9.94 12.74
CA VAL A 63 -3.16 9.52 13.16
C VAL A 63 -3.15 8.22 13.95
N ILE A 64 -4.32 7.69 14.32
CA ILE A 64 -4.49 6.54 15.20
C ILE A 64 -4.70 5.28 14.37
N ASP A 65 -5.57 5.34 13.38
CA ASP A 65 -6.06 4.16 12.66
C ASP A 65 -6.07 4.40 11.14
N TRP A 66 -5.12 3.79 10.43
CA TRP A 66 -4.96 3.94 8.99
C TRP A 66 -6.21 3.54 8.19
N ARG A 67 -7.07 2.67 8.73
CA ARG A 67 -8.32 2.24 8.07
C ARG A 67 -9.35 3.36 7.95
N ARG A 68 -9.19 4.43 8.74
CA ARG A 68 -10.08 5.60 8.75
C ARG A 68 -9.59 6.71 7.82
N VAL A 69 -8.43 6.55 7.19
CA VAL A 69 -7.92 7.51 6.20
C VAL A 69 -8.85 7.49 4.99
N PRO A 70 -9.49 8.63 4.63
CA PRO A 70 -10.35 8.70 3.46
C PRO A 70 -9.57 8.43 2.17
N VAL A 71 -10.14 7.59 1.30
CA VAL A 71 -9.59 7.28 -0.03
C VAL A 71 -9.34 8.53 -0.87
N THR A 72 -10.26 9.49 -0.81
CA THR A 72 -10.15 10.76 -1.56
C THR A 72 -8.90 11.55 -1.17
N ILE A 73 -8.54 11.57 0.12
CA ILE A 73 -7.37 12.32 0.60
C ILE A 73 -6.08 11.79 -0.05
N LEU A 74 -5.94 10.46 -0.16
CA LEU A 74 -4.77 9.84 -0.78
C LEU A 74 -4.78 10.01 -2.30
N ASN A 75 -5.93 9.86 -2.95
CA ASN A 75 -6.04 9.99 -4.42
C ASN A 75 -5.79 11.42 -4.92
N GLU A 76 -6.13 12.44 -4.14
CA GLU A 76 -5.89 13.85 -4.47
C GLU A 76 -4.42 14.26 -4.27
N ARG A 77 -3.64 13.47 -3.50
CA ARG A 77 -2.25 13.78 -3.11
C ARG A 77 -1.29 12.65 -3.52
N PRO A 78 -1.30 12.19 -4.78
CA PRO A 78 -0.55 11.00 -5.19
C PRO A 78 0.97 11.16 -5.01
N PHE A 79 1.50 12.37 -5.20
CA PHE A 79 2.94 12.63 -5.12
C PHE A 79 3.44 12.92 -3.71
N ALA A 80 2.56 13.32 -2.79
CA ALA A 80 2.88 13.53 -1.38
C ALA A 80 3.50 12.30 -0.69
N VAL A 81 3.20 11.08 -1.18
CA VAL A 81 3.81 9.83 -0.69
C VAL A 81 5.36 9.87 -0.72
N THR A 82 5.94 10.64 -1.63
CA THR A 82 7.40 10.84 -1.73
C THR A 82 7.97 11.59 -0.52
N PHE A 83 7.20 12.51 0.07
CA PHE A 83 7.63 13.36 1.18
C PHE A 83 7.31 12.79 2.55
N LEU A 84 6.61 11.65 2.62
CA LEU A 84 6.45 10.91 3.88
C LEU A 84 7.81 10.45 4.40
N ASP A 85 8.00 10.59 5.71
CA ASP A 85 9.09 9.94 6.42
C ASP A 85 8.79 8.44 6.62
N ALA A 86 9.69 7.71 7.28
CA ALA A 86 9.54 6.28 7.48
C ALA A 86 8.25 5.93 8.25
N HIS A 87 7.90 6.69 9.28
CA HIS A 87 6.71 6.46 10.09
C HIS A 87 5.41 6.79 9.33
N GLY A 88 5.38 7.91 8.60
CA GLY A 88 4.30 8.27 7.70
C GLY A 88 4.08 7.23 6.61
N PHE A 89 5.16 6.79 5.96
CA PHE A 89 5.09 5.77 4.92
C PHE A 89 4.54 4.45 5.47
N ARG A 90 5.01 4.02 6.65
CA ARG A 90 4.49 2.81 7.32
C ARG A 90 3.00 2.92 7.65
N PHE A 91 2.53 4.10 8.06
CA PHE A 91 1.13 4.34 8.40
C PHE A 91 0.20 4.30 7.18
N TYR A 92 0.57 4.96 6.08
CA TYR A 92 -0.27 5.01 4.87
C TYR A 92 -0.13 3.79 3.96
N ALA A 93 0.96 3.02 4.05
CA ALA A 93 1.18 1.81 3.24
C ALA A 93 0.00 0.82 3.23
N PRO A 94 -0.58 0.39 4.37
CA PRO A 94 -1.71 -0.54 4.34
C PRO A 94 -2.95 0.05 3.67
N ALA A 95 -3.25 1.33 3.87
CA ALA A 95 -4.38 1.99 3.21
C ALA A 95 -4.22 2.00 1.67
N ILE A 96 -3.02 2.35 1.19
CA ILE A 96 -2.74 2.37 -0.26
C ILE A 96 -2.76 0.94 -0.83
N MET A 97 -2.16 -0.05 -0.14
CA MET A 97 -2.19 -1.45 -0.60
C MET A 97 -3.62 -1.98 -0.69
N THR A 98 -4.50 -1.71 0.28
CA THR A 98 -5.90 -2.18 0.24
C THR A 98 -6.71 -1.47 -0.84
N MET A 99 -6.49 -0.16 -1.07
CA MET A 99 -7.08 0.58 -2.18
C MET A 99 -6.74 -0.06 -3.53
N ILE A 100 -5.45 -0.34 -3.74
CA ILE A 100 -4.97 -0.97 -4.97
C ILE A 100 -5.58 -2.37 -5.15
N VAL A 101 -5.59 -3.21 -4.11
CA VAL A 101 -6.15 -4.57 -4.19
C VAL A 101 -7.65 -4.55 -4.47
N ASN A 102 -8.39 -3.59 -3.89
CA ASN A 102 -9.83 -3.42 -4.12
C ASN A 102 -10.17 -2.93 -5.53
N LYS A 103 -9.19 -2.41 -6.30
CA LYS A 103 -9.39 -1.79 -7.62
C LYS A 103 -10.46 -0.69 -7.63
N ALA A 104 -10.78 -0.13 -6.46
CA ALA A 104 -11.76 0.93 -6.32
C ALA A 104 -11.06 2.27 -6.53
N ASP A 105 -11.29 2.90 -7.69
CA ASP A 105 -10.94 4.29 -8.00
C ASP A 105 -9.52 4.71 -7.59
N VAL A 106 -8.53 3.82 -7.70
CA VAL A 106 -7.15 4.18 -7.36
C VAL A 106 -6.59 5.09 -8.44
N ASN A 107 -6.10 6.25 -8.04
CA ASN A 107 -5.36 7.13 -8.94
C ASN A 107 -4.08 6.40 -9.37
N SER A 108 -3.86 6.22 -10.68
CA SER A 108 -2.66 5.55 -11.20
C SER A 108 -1.37 6.21 -10.70
N ASN A 109 -1.38 7.52 -10.50
CA ASN A 109 -0.23 8.25 -9.97
C ASN A 109 0.05 7.92 -8.51
N LEU A 110 -0.99 7.69 -7.69
CA LEU A 110 -0.83 7.28 -6.29
C LEU A 110 -0.18 5.90 -6.23
N GLU A 111 -0.69 5.00 -7.07
CA GLU A 111 -0.21 3.64 -7.17
C GLU A 111 1.25 3.59 -7.63
N ASP A 112 1.63 4.31 -8.70
CA ASP A 112 3.01 4.36 -9.20
C ASP A 112 3.96 5.05 -8.20
N SER A 113 3.52 6.14 -7.57
CA SER A 113 4.26 6.84 -6.51
C SER A 113 4.52 5.94 -5.31
N PHE A 114 3.52 5.15 -4.90
CA PHE A 114 3.67 4.18 -3.82
C PHE A 114 4.66 3.07 -4.15
N ILE A 115 4.56 2.45 -5.33
CA ILE A 115 5.50 1.39 -5.74
C ILE A 115 6.93 1.93 -5.83
N CYS A 116 7.14 3.12 -6.41
CA CYS A 116 8.46 3.76 -6.43
C CYS A 116 9.01 4.00 -5.03
N ASN A 117 8.19 4.47 -4.09
CA ASN A 117 8.62 4.74 -2.72
C ASN A 117 8.73 3.48 -1.84
N LEU A 118 8.16 2.35 -2.28
CA LEU A 118 8.31 1.04 -1.64
C LEU A 118 9.63 0.35 -2.01
N GLN A 119 10.32 0.84 -3.05
CA GLN A 119 11.61 0.30 -3.45
C GLN A 119 12.64 0.43 -2.34
N VAL A 120 13.22 -0.72 -2.01
CA VAL A 120 14.37 -0.80 -1.12
C VAL A 120 15.62 -0.39 -1.90
N ASP A 121 16.46 0.44 -1.30
CA ASP A 121 17.72 0.87 -1.91
C ASP A 121 18.81 -0.22 -1.86
N VAL A 122 20.01 0.11 -2.33
CA VAL A 122 21.16 -0.82 -2.36
C VAL A 122 21.67 -1.22 -0.98
N HIS A 123 21.21 -0.54 0.08
CA HIS A 123 21.57 -0.78 1.46
C HIS A 123 20.45 -1.48 2.25
N GLY A 124 19.38 -1.92 1.59
CA GLY A 124 18.26 -2.55 2.28
C GLY A 124 17.35 -1.54 2.99
N GLN A 125 17.41 -0.25 2.64
CA GLN A 125 16.68 0.81 3.31
C GLN A 125 15.48 1.32 2.51
N ILE A 126 14.51 1.86 3.23
CA ILE A 126 13.36 2.60 2.73
C ILE A 126 13.22 3.86 3.59
N LYS A 127 13.04 5.02 2.97
CA LYS A 127 12.99 6.32 3.68
C LYS A 127 14.13 6.51 4.70
N GLY A 128 15.35 6.07 4.33
CA GLY A 128 16.56 6.20 5.17
C GLY A 128 16.63 5.27 6.38
N VAL A 129 15.75 4.26 6.50
CA VAL A 129 15.78 3.27 7.58
C VAL A 129 15.78 1.84 7.03
N PRO A 130 16.42 0.88 7.70
CA PRO A 130 16.40 -0.52 7.27
C PRO A 130 14.98 -1.08 7.16
N PHE A 131 14.63 -1.71 6.03
CA PHE A 131 13.30 -2.24 5.76
C PHE A 131 12.83 -3.23 6.84
N HIS A 132 13.73 -4.07 7.32
CA HIS A 132 13.45 -5.06 8.37
C HIS A 132 13.19 -4.43 9.75
N SER A 133 13.66 -3.21 9.99
CA SER A 133 13.44 -2.44 11.22
C SER A 133 12.15 -1.63 11.14
N LEU A 134 11.80 -1.11 9.96
CA LEU A 134 10.58 -0.33 9.78
C LEU A 134 9.30 -1.20 9.86
N PHE A 135 9.32 -2.35 9.19
CA PHE A 135 8.16 -3.25 9.12
C PHE A 135 8.38 -4.51 9.95
N SER A 136 7.37 -4.92 10.72
CA SER A 136 7.40 -6.19 11.44
C SER A 136 7.43 -7.39 10.48
N VAL A 137 7.76 -8.58 10.97
CA VAL A 137 7.75 -9.82 10.16
C VAL A 137 6.40 -10.02 9.45
N LYS A 138 5.27 -9.79 10.14
CA LYS A 138 3.93 -9.89 9.56
C LYS A 138 3.69 -8.83 8.48
N GLN A 139 4.13 -7.59 8.71
CA GLN A 139 3.98 -6.49 7.76
C GLN A 139 4.80 -6.72 6.48
N ARG A 140 6.04 -7.18 6.61
CA ARG A 140 6.88 -7.57 5.45
C ARG A 140 6.26 -8.71 4.67
N ALA A 141 5.74 -9.72 5.37
CA ALA A 141 5.05 -10.84 4.75
C ALA A 141 3.79 -10.41 3.97
N ALA A 142 3.08 -9.37 4.42
CA ALA A 142 1.95 -8.77 3.73
C ALA A 142 2.40 -7.98 2.49
N ILE A 143 3.44 -7.15 2.61
CA ILE A 143 4.05 -6.40 1.49
C ILE A 143 4.50 -7.35 0.38
N VAL A 144 5.20 -8.44 0.71
CA VAL A 144 5.64 -9.45 -0.26
C VAL A 144 4.45 -10.08 -0.99
N ARG A 145 3.37 -10.40 -0.29
CA ARG A 145 2.15 -10.96 -0.89
C ARG A 145 1.44 -9.96 -1.79
N PHE A 146 1.39 -8.70 -1.37
CA PHE A 146 0.89 -7.60 -2.17
C PHE A 146 1.69 -7.44 -3.47
N LEU A 147 3.03 -7.41 -3.41
CA LEU A 147 3.88 -7.30 -4.60
C LEU A 147 3.68 -8.48 -5.55
N LYS A 148 3.59 -9.71 -5.03
CA LYS A 148 3.25 -10.89 -5.84
C LYS A 148 1.87 -10.76 -6.50
N PHE A 149 0.88 -10.25 -5.77
CA PHE A 149 -0.43 -9.97 -6.33
C PHE A 149 -0.36 -8.95 -7.48
N GLN A 150 0.39 -7.86 -7.31
CA GLN A 150 0.62 -6.86 -8.37
C GLN A 150 1.22 -7.48 -9.63
N ILE A 151 2.30 -8.24 -9.50
CA ILE A 151 3.00 -8.89 -10.62
C ILE A 151 2.04 -9.79 -11.43
N HIS A 152 1.15 -10.51 -10.77
CA HIS A 152 0.22 -11.43 -11.45
C HIS A 152 -1.04 -10.76 -12.03
N HIS A 153 -1.43 -9.58 -11.53
CA HIS A 153 -2.71 -8.96 -11.86
C HIS A 153 -2.59 -7.61 -12.60
N ARG A 154 -1.37 -7.10 -12.84
CA ARG A 154 -1.14 -5.87 -13.62
C ARG A 154 -0.74 -6.09 -15.07
N TRP A 155 -1.01 -5.05 -15.87
CA TRP A 155 -0.58 -4.91 -17.26
C TRP A 155 0.85 -4.32 -17.34
N PRO A 156 1.69 -4.64 -18.35
CA PRO A 156 3.15 -4.47 -18.31
C PRO A 156 3.74 -3.03 -18.27
N ASN A 157 2.94 -1.97 -18.09
CA ASN A 157 3.33 -0.59 -18.44
C ASN A 157 3.24 0.43 -17.28
N THR A 158 3.60 0.06 -16.06
CA THR A 158 3.52 0.99 -14.91
C THR A 158 4.90 1.44 -14.44
N TYR A 159 5.03 2.72 -14.09
CA TYR A 159 6.27 3.31 -13.58
C TYR A 159 6.47 2.86 -12.14
N GLY A 160 7.01 1.65 -11.97
CA GLY A 160 7.19 1.04 -10.67
C GLY A 160 7.49 -0.45 -10.81
N ASP A 161 8.75 -0.83 -10.68
CA ASP A 161 9.16 -2.21 -10.87
C ASP A 161 8.87 -3.04 -9.61
N SER A 162 7.66 -3.60 -9.55
CA SER A 162 7.23 -4.51 -8.48
C SER A 162 8.12 -5.76 -8.38
N GLU A 163 8.67 -6.24 -9.50
CA GLU A 163 9.58 -7.40 -9.53
C GLU A 163 10.94 -7.06 -8.93
N LEU A 164 11.52 -5.91 -9.31
CA LEU A 164 12.75 -5.39 -8.71
C LEU A 164 12.56 -5.11 -7.22
N THR A 165 11.44 -4.48 -6.85
CA THR A 165 11.10 -4.20 -5.44
C THR A 165 11.04 -5.50 -4.64
N LEU A 166 10.31 -6.50 -5.14
CA LEU A 166 10.21 -7.82 -4.52
C LEU A 166 11.59 -8.47 -4.39
N THR A 167 12.39 -8.45 -5.45
CA THR A 167 13.73 -9.04 -5.48
C THR A 167 14.62 -8.40 -4.41
N ARG A 168 14.65 -7.07 -4.32
CA ARG A 168 15.47 -6.35 -3.33
C ARG A 168 15.02 -6.58 -1.90
N ILE A 169 13.71 -6.66 -1.66
CA ILE A 169 13.18 -6.99 -0.33
C ILE A 169 13.69 -8.38 0.08
N LEU A 170 13.57 -9.37 -0.81
CA LEU A 170 13.95 -10.75 -0.50
C LEU A 170 15.46 -10.95 -0.30
N THR A 171 16.31 -10.08 -0.87
CA THR A 171 17.77 -10.17 -0.68
C THR A 171 18.27 -9.50 0.60
N HIS A 172 17.45 -8.64 1.25
CA HIS A 172 17.83 -7.86 2.44
C HIS A 172 16.99 -8.19 3.69
N THR A 173 16.18 -9.25 3.64
CA THR A 173 15.43 -9.81 4.79
C THR A 173 16.00 -11.13 5.24
#